data_AF-A0A3B9LG98-F1
#
_entry.id   AF-A0A3B9LG98-F1
#
_cell.length_a   1.000
_cell.length_b   1.000
_cell.length_c   1.000
_cell.angle_alpha   90.00
_cell.angle_beta   90.00
_cell.angle_gamma   90.00
#
_symmetry.space_group_name_H-M   'P 1'
#
loop_
_entity.id
_entity.type
_entity.pdbx_description
1 polymer ?
#
loop_
_entity_poly.entity_id
_entity_poly.type
_entity_poly.pdbx_seq_one_letter_code
_entity_poly.pdbx_strand_id
1 'polypeptide(L)'
;MPRLIELQAFPSLYGFQLLLLGCMRKAYPAIPRNWTSSFGGIKDPDYLALLRRTIVGDTNPENVILLEIEPEKQKTRIDFAATETLLGIRSVCLTKLKKRGRQLFYDRDGCEARVDRIYNRVIFDELIRRPDLDLNFRFQDDLDVIWVGHPNWYFRISKHSLPFLKTAHTSPAFFTDEFPTDEKIDNYVLKPLYSFAGLGVDMEPRREKVFSLEKPHEWILQKKVEYASFVPTPDGSRSKAEIRMMFVWPENGEPVLVNNLVRMSQGKMMGVDFNKDKTWVGSSIALHET
;
A
#
# COMPACT_ATOMS: atom_id res chain seq x y z
N MET A 1 22.78 -5.06 2.09
CA MET A 1 21.78 -5.99 1.51
C MET A 1 20.37 -5.47 1.80
N PRO A 2 19.40 -5.63 0.89
CA PRO A 2 18.02 -5.19 1.14
C PRO A 2 17.39 -5.93 2.32
N ARG A 3 16.50 -5.24 3.03
CA ARG A 3 15.77 -5.74 4.20
C ARG A 3 14.28 -5.48 4.05
N LEU A 4 13.45 -6.48 4.37
CA LEU A 4 12.01 -6.31 4.44
C LEU A 4 11.64 -5.43 5.64
N ILE A 5 11.02 -4.28 5.37
CA ILE A 5 10.60 -3.33 6.39
C ILE A 5 9.15 -3.58 6.82
N GLU A 6 8.25 -3.78 5.87
CA GLU A 6 6.80 -3.93 6.07
C GLU A 6 6.15 -4.66 4.89
N LEU A 7 5.04 -5.36 5.15
CA LEU A 7 4.12 -5.88 4.15
C LEU A 7 2.81 -5.10 4.20
N GLN A 8 2.19 -4.85 3.04
CA GLN A 8 0.95 -4.07 2.94
C GLN A 8 -0.02 -4.75 1.96
N ALA A 9 -1.27 -4.96 2.39
CA ALA A 9 -2.31 -5.61 1.58
C ALA A 9 -3.14 -4.65 0.70
N PHE A 10 -3.04 -3.33 0.93
CA PHE A 10 -3.82 -2.32 0.20
C PHE A 10 -2.91 -1.32 -0.54
N PRO A 11 -1.98 -1.81 -1.39
CA PRO A 11 -1.16 -0.94 -2.20
C PRO A 11 -2.02 -0.15 -3.21
N SER A 12 -1.61 1.09 -3.45
CA SER A 12 -2.14 1.97 -4.49
C SER A 12 -1.07 2.20 -5.56
N LEU A 13 -1.38 2.99 -6.58
CA LEU A 13 -0.46 3.48 -7.62
C LEU A 13 -0.21 2.53 -8.80
N TYR A 14 -0.93 1.40 -8.90
CA TYR A 14 -0.77 0.46 -10.02
C TYR A 14 -1.09 1.09 -11.38
N GLY A 15 -2.15 1.89 -11.47
CA GLY A 15 -2.53 2.57 -12.71
C GLY A 15 -1.60 3.72 -13.01
N PHE A 16 -1.31 4.54 -11.99
CA PHE A 16 -0.46 5.72 -12.16
C PHE A 16 0.99 5.37 -12.56
N GLN A 17 1.56 4.29 -12.04
CA GLN A 17 2.94 3.92 -12.36
C GLN A 17 3.15 3.57 -13.84
N LEU A 18 2.17 2.93 -14.48
CA LEU A 18 2.23 2.64 -15.91
C LEU A 18 2.27 3.93 -16.73
N LEU A 19 1.43 4.91 -16.37
CA LEU A 19 1.42 6.23 -17.01
C LEU A 19 2.74 6.99 -16.76
N LEU A 20 3.27 6.92 -15.54
CA LEU A 20 4.52 7.57 -15.17
C LEU A 20 5.70 7.05 -16.02
N LEU A 21 5.78 5.74 -16.26
CA LEU A 21 6.80 5.15 -17.13
C LEU A 21 6.75 5.74 -18.55
N GLY A 22 5.55 5.84 -19.13
CA GLY A 22 5.35 6.46 -20.44
C GLY A 22 5.78 7.94 -20.48
N CYS A 23 5.39 8.71 -19.46
CA CYS A 23 5.80 10.12 -19.32
C CYS A 23 7.32 10.27 -19.20
N MET A 24 7.98 9.44 -18.39
CA MET A 24 9.44 9.48 -18.22
C MET A 24 10.17 9.18 -19.53
N ARG A 25 9.75 8.15 -20.27
CA ARG A 25 10.34 7.81 -21.58
C ARG A 25 10.19 8.94 -22.59
N LYS A 26 9.05 9.65 -22.58
CA LYS A 26 8.81 10.79 -23.47
C LYS A 26 9.65 12.01 -23.08
N ALA A 27 9.72 12.31 -21.78
CA ALA A 27 10.43 13.49 -21.28
C ALA A 27 11.96 13.33 -21.31
N TYR A 28 12.46 12.10 -21.16
CA TYR A 28 13.90 11.81 -21.05
C TYR A 28 14.34 10.77 -22.09
N PRO A 29 14.61 11.19 -23.34
CA PRO A 29 15.05 10.30 -24.42
C PRO A 29 16.36 9.55 -24.14
N ALA A 30 17.15 10.02 -23.16
CA ALA A 30 18.39 9.38 -22.73
C ALA A 30 18.16 8.06 -21.96
N ILE A 31 16.94 7.81 -21.46
CA ILE A 31 16.61 6.54 -20.80
C ILE A 31 16.60 5.44 -21.87
N PRO A 32 17.39 4.36 -21.72
CA PRO A 32 17.41 3.25 -22.68
C PRO A 32 16.02 2.63 -22.86
N ARG A 33 15.66 2.30 -24.10
CA ARG A 33 14.31 1.75 -24.41
C ARG A 33 14.07 0.37 -23.80
N ASN A 34 15.12 -0.41 -23.55
CA ASN A 34 15.06 -1.71 -22.89
C ASN A 34 14.96 -1.61 -21.37
N TRP A 35 15.00 -0.41 -20.79
CA TRP A 35 14.78 -0.25 -19.36
C TRP A 35 13.29 -0.20 -19.03
N THR A 36 12.90 -0.91 -17.98
CA THR A 36 11.52 -1.00 -17.49
C THR A 36 11.48 -0.96 -15.96
N SER A 37 10.32 -0.67 -15.40
CA SER A 37 10.06 -0.84 -13.95
C SER A 37 9.39 -2.18 -13.61
N SER A 38 8.96 -2.92 -14.65
CA SER A 38 8.26 -4.19 -14.53
C SER A 38 9.20 -5.37 -14.37
N PHE A 39 8.74 -6.41 -13.67
CA PHE A 39 9.52 -7.62 -13.42
C PHE A 39 9.03 -8.79 -14.28
N GLY A 40 9.84 -9.84 -14.39
CA GLY A 40 9.46 -11.09 -15.05
C GLY A 40 9.24 -10.99 -16.57
N GLY A 41 9.76 -9.95 -17.22
CA GLY A 41 9.58 -9.72 -18.66
C GLY A 41 8.17 -9.26 -19.05
N ILE A 42 7.33 -8.87 -18.09
CA ILE A 42 5.98 -8.37 -18.33
C ILE A 42 6.05 -7.08 -19.16
N LYS A 43 5.36 -7.07 -20.30
CA LYS A 43 5.20 -5.89 -21.15
C LYS A 43 3.95 -5.11 -20.74
N ASP A 44 3.89 -3.83 -21.12
CA ASP A 44 2.76 -2.93 -20.79
C ASP A 44 1.36 -3.53 -21.10
N PRO A 45 1.12 -4.20 -22.25
CA PRO A 45 -0.19 -4.82 -22.51
C PRO A 45 -0.50 -5.98 -21.57
N ASP A 46 0.50 -6.81 -21.24
CA ASP A 46 0.34 -7.96 -20.34
C ASP A 46 0.11 -7.52 -18.89
N TYR A 47 0.76 -6.43 -18.48
CA TYR A 47 0.53 -5.78 -17.20
C TYR A 47 -0.93 -5.30 -17.07
N LEU A 48 -1.44 -4.61 -18.09
CA LEU A 48 -2.83 -4.14 -18.11
C LEU A 48 -3.82 -5.31 -18.13
N ALA A 49 -3.53 -6.36 -18.91
CA ALA A 49 -4.34 -7.57 -18.95
C ALA A 49 -4.40 -8.27 -17.58
N LEU A 50 -3.26 -8.35 -16.88
CA LEU A 50 -3.18 -8.88 -15.52
C LEU A 50 -4.00 -8.05 -14.53
N LEU A 51 -3.87 -6.71 -14.55
CA LEU A 51 -4.68 -5.83 -13.70
C LEU A 51 -6.17 -5.97 -13.98
N ARG A 52 -6.58 -5.98 -15.26
CA ARG A 52 -7.97 -6.12 -15.67
C ARG A 52 -8.55 -7.45 -15.22
N ARG A 53 -7.83 -8.56 -15.44
CA ARG A 53 -8.26 -9.89 -14.99
C ARG A 53 -8.43 -9.95 -13.47
N THR A 54 -7.51 -9.37 -12.70
CA THR A 54 -7.59 -9.41 -11.24
C THR A 54 -8.68 -8.49 -10.70
N ILE A 55 -8.77 -7.25 -11.18
CA ILE A 55 -9.69 -6.23 -10.65
C ILE A 55 -11.09 -6.36 -11.21
N VAL A 56 -11.24 -6.59 -12.51
CA VAL A 56 -12.54 -6.66 -13.19
C VAL A 56 -13.02 -8.10 -13.33
N GLY A 57 -12.11 -9.02 -13.67
CA GLY A 57 -12.46 -10.41 -13.96
C GLY A 57 -13.49 -10.52 -15.09
N ASP A 58 -14.46 -11.41 -14.92
CA ASP A 58 -15.56 -11.63 -15.88
C ASP A 58 -16.80 -10.76 -15.59
N THR A 59 -16.68 -9.79 -14.68
CA THR A 59 -17.77 -8.90 -14.27
C THR A 59 -17.91 -7.72 -15.25
N ASN A 60 -19.15 -7.28 -15.51
CA ASN A 60 -19.38 -6.03 -16.24
C ASN A 60 -18.68 -4.86 -15.50
N PRO A 61 -17.79 -4.07 -16.13
CA PRO A 61 -17.10 -2.96 -15.48
C PRO A 61 -18.03 -1.97 -14.78
N GLU A 62 -19.30 -1.86 -15.20
CA GLU A 62 -20.29 -1.03 -14.52
C GLU A 62 -20.67 -1.52 -13.12
N ASN A 63 -20.50 -2.81 -12.86
CA ASN A 63 -20.75 -3.43 -11.56
C ASN A 63 -19.46 -3.62 -10.74
N VAL A 64 -18.34 -3.07 -11.24
CA VAL A 64 -17.05 -3.08 -10.54
C VAL A 64 -16.73 -1.66 -10.07
N ILE A 65 -16.48 -1.51 -8.77
CA ILE A 65 -16.15 -0.21 -8.18
C ILE A 65 -14.75 -0.21 -7.55
N LEU A 66 -14.13 0.97 -7.56
CA LEU A 66 -12.96 1.29 -6.78
C LEU A 66 -13.40 2.03 -5.51
N LEU A 67 -13.46 1.30 -4.39
CA LEU A 67 -14.04 1.79 -3.14
C LEU A 67 -13.00 2.52 -2.29
N GLU A 68 -13.34 3.72 -1.83
CA GLU A 68 -12.52 4.54 -0.93
C GLU A 68 -13.42 5.41 -0.03
N ILE A 69 -12.90 5.95 1.08
CA ILE A 69 -13.64 6.87 1.97
C ILE A 69 -14.06 8.12 1.21
N GLU A 70 -13.11 8.87 0.65
CA GLU A 70 -13.33 10.11 -0.12
C GLU A 70 -12.31 10.15 -1.28
N PRO A 71 -12.58 9.42 -2.40
CA PRO A 71 -11.61 9.25 -3.50
C PRO A 71 -10.98 10.57 -3.98
N GLU A 72 -11.78 11.63 -4.08
CA GLU A 72 -11.40 12.94 -4.58
C GLU A 72 -10.44 13.70 -3.64
N LYS A 73 -10.45 13.38 -2.35
CA LYS A 73 -9.57 13.99 -1.33
C LYS A 73 -8.27 13.23 -1.14
N GLN A 74 -8.13 12.04 -1.72
CA GLN A 74 -6.94 11.22 -1.56
C GLN A 74 -5.70 11.86 -2.19
N LYS A 75 -4.56 11.79 -1.49
CA LYS A 75 -3.25 12.21 -2.02
C LYS A 75 -2.89 11.49 -3.32
N THR A 76 -3.43 10.29 -3.51
CA THR A 76 -3.23 9.43 -4.68
C THR A 76 -4.37 9.53 -5.71
N ARG A 77 -5.17 10.61 -5.72
CA ARG A 77 -6.30 10.82 -6.65
C ARG A 77 -5.98 10.54 -8.12
N ILE A 78 -4.74 10.81 -8.55
CA ILE A 78 -4.30 10.55 -9.93
C ILE A 78 -4.34 9.06 -10.29
N ASP A 79 -4.11 8.17 -9.33
CA ASP A 79 -4.21 6.73 -9.53
C ASP A 79 -5.65 6.26 -9.66
N PHE A 80 -6.61 6.94 -8.99
CA PHE A 80 -8.03 6.68 -9.21
C PHE A 80 -8.39 7.01 -10.66
N ALA A 81 -8.07 8.22 -11.13
CA ALA A 81 -8.32 8.63 -12.52
C ALA A 81 -7.64 7.71 -13.55
N ALA A 82 -6.38 7.30 -13.28
CA ALA A 82 -5.66 6.35 -14.11
C ALA A 82 -6.37 4.98 -14.15
N THR A 83 -6.80 4.47 -13.00
CA THR A 83 -7.46 3.17 -12.88
C THR A 83 -8.82 3.17 -13.56
N GLU A 84 -9.62 4.23 -13.40
CA GLU A 84 -10.90 4.40 -14.09
C GLU A 84 -10.70 4.39 -15.62
N THR A 85 -9.71 5.15 -16.11
CA THR A 85 -9.39 5.22 -17.55
C THR A 85 -8.92 3.86 -18.10
N LEU A 86 -8.06 3.17 -17.37
CA LEU A 86 -7.45 1.90 -17.81
C LEU A 86 -8.43 0.72 -17.76
N LEU A 87 -9.32 0.69 -16.76
CA LEU A 87 -10.18 -0.47 -16.49
C LEU A 87 -11.65 -0.25 -16.84
N GLY A 88 -12.10 1.00 -16.97
CA GLY A 88 -13.50 1.35 -17.23
C GLY A 88 -14.41 1.22 -16.01
N ILE A 89 -13.84 1.19 -14.79
CA ILE A 89 -14.56 1.12 -13.52
C ILE A 89 -14.77 2.52 -12.93
N ARG A 90 -15.58 2.66 -11.87
CA ARG A 90 -15.75 3.95 -11.16
C ARG A 90 -15.22 3.92 -9.74
N SER A 91 -14.58 5.01 -9.34
CA SER A 91 -14.32 5.30 -7.94
C SER A 91 -15.61 5.69 -7.23
N VAL A 92 -15.85 5.09 -6.06
CA VAL A 92 -17.07 5.28 -5.28
C VAL A 92 -16.70 5.54 -3.84
N CYS A 93 -17.23 6.63 -3.30
CA CYS A 93 -17.15 6.99 -1.88
C CYS A 93 -17.94 5.97 -1.05
N LEU A 94 -17.36 5.50 0.04
CA LEU A 94 -17.95 4.51 0.96
C LEU A 94 -19.36 4.90 1.43
N THR A 95 -19.59 6.18 1.73
CA THR A 95 -20.89 6.69 2.20
C THR A 95 -21.97 6.73 1.11
N LYS A 96 -21.59 6.59 -0.16
CA LYS A 96 -22.51 6.63 -1.31
C LYS A 96 -23.07 5.26 -1.68
N LEU A 97 -22.57 4.19 -1.06
CA LEU A 97 -23.14 2.86 -1.22
C LEU A 97 -24.47 2.74 -0.50
N LYS A 98 -25.42 2.04 -1.12
CA LYS A 98 -26.72 1.70 -0.56
C LYS A 98 -26.81 0.19 -0.43
N LYS A 99 -27.19 -0.31 0.74
CA LYS A 99 -27.38 -1.74 0.99
C LYS A 99 -28.85 -2.12 0.89
N ARG A 100 -29.16 -3.22 0.19
CA ARG A 100 -30.48 -3.87 0.19
C ARG A 100 -30.30 -5.39 0.34
N GLY A 101 -30.70 -5.92 1.49
CA GLY A 101 -30.37 -7.32 1.83
C GLY A 101 -28.86 -7.51 1.87
N ARG A 102 -28.35 -8.44 1.05
CA ARG A 102 -26.92 -8.73 0.89
C ARG A 102 -26.26 -7.95 -0.26
N GLN A 103 -27.04 -7.21 -1.05
CA GLN A 103 -26.58 -6.54 -2.25
C GLN A 103 -26.22 -5.08 -1.96
N LEU A 104 -25.22 -4.58 -2.69
CA LEU A 104 -24.80 -3.19 -2.66
C LEU A 104 -25.13 -2.51 -4.00
N PHE A 105 -25.48 -1.24 -3.93
CA PHE A 105 -25.82 -0.40 -5.07
C PHE A 105 -25.15 0.95 -4.96
N TYR A 106 -24.91 1.59 -6.09
CA TYR A 106 -24.39 2.95 -6.16
C TYR A 106 -25.10 3.75 -7.27
N ASP A 107 -25.05 5.07 -7.18
CA ASP A 107 -25.55 5.95 -8.23
C ASP A 107 -24.51 6.07 -9.35
N ARG A 108 -24.93 5.75 -10.57
CA ARG A 108 -24.17 5.90 -11.79
C ARG A 108 -24.95 6.82 -12.72
N ASP A 109 -24.64 8.12 -12.65
CA ASP A 109 -25.24 9.17 -13.47
C ASP A 109 -26.78 9.21 -13.36
N GLY A 110 -27.30 9.06 -12.14
CA GLY A 110 -28.74 9.03 -11.86
C GLY A 110 -29.42 7.68 -12.10
N CYS A 111 -28.70 6.68 -12.61
CA CYS A 111 -29.16 5.30 -12.69
C CYS A 111 -28.54 4.49 -11.54
N GLU A 112 -29.36 3.71 -10.86
CA GLU A 112 -28.85 2.83 -9.81
C GLU A 112 -28.21 1.58 -10.43
N ALA A 113 -26.95 1.34 -10.08
CA ALA A 113 -26.18 0.18 -10.54
C ALA A 113 -25.85 -0.74 -9.37
N ARG A 114 -25.95 -2.06 -9.60
CA ARG A 114 -25.55 -3.09 -8.63
C ARG A 114 -24.03 -3.19 -8.58
N VAL A 115 -23.49 -3.40 -7.40
CA VAL A 115 -22.07 -3.70 -7.19
C VAL A 115 -21.90 -5.21 -7.05
N ASP A 116 -21.12 -5.82 -7.94
CA ASP A 116 -20.79 -7.24 -7.92
C ASP A 116 -19.34 -7.49 -7.49
N ARG A 117 -18.45 -6.52 -7.72
CA ARG A 117 -17.03 -6.63 -7.37
C ARG A 117 -16.48 -5.30 -6.84
N ILE A 118 -15.70 -5.37 -5.78
CA ILE A 118 -15.13 -4.21 -5.10
C ILE A 118 -13.60 -4.31 -5.10
N TYR A 119 -12.95 -3.41 -5.82
CA TYR A 119 -11.54 -3.11 -5.59
C TYR A 119 -11.44 -2.17 -4.39
N ASN A 120 -11.13 -2.74 -3.23
CA ASN A 120 -11.15 -2.03 -1.97
C ASN A 120 -9.83 -1.30 -1.74
N ARG A 121 -9.91 0.02 -1.51
CA ARG A 121 -8.76 0.85 -1.12
C ARG A 121 -8.92 1.51 0.25
N VAL A 122 -10.03 1.26 0.94
CA VAL A 122 -10.32 1.83 2.26
C VAL A 122 -9.27 1.39 3.28
N ILE A 123 -8.67 2.37 3.94
CA ILE A 123 -7.72 2.18 5.05
C ILE A 123 -8.49 2.22 6.37
N PHE A 124 -8.52 1.11 7.09
CA PHE A 124 -9.34 0.99 8.31
C PHE A 124 -8.93 1.96 9.42
N ASP A 125 -7.64 2.29 9.56
CA ASP A 125 -7.20 3.31 10.51
C ASP A 125 -7.78 4.70 10.23
N GLU A 126 -7.93 5.04 8.95
CA GLU A 126 -8.56 6.30 8.54
C GLU A 126 -10.04 6.25 8.85
N LEU A 127 -10.68 5.12 8.53
CA LEU A 127 -12.11 4.91 8.78
C LEU A 127 -12.45 5.02 10.28
N ILE A 128 -11.67 4.39 11.15
CA ILE A 128 -11.89 4.41 12.61
C ILE A 128 -11.78 5.84 13.18
N ARG A 129 -10.95 6.70 12.57
CA ARG A 129 -10.79 8.11 12.96
C ARG A 129 -11.86 9.03 12.40
N ARG A 130 -12.82 8.50 11.64
CA ARG A 130 -13.93 9.22 11.02
C ARG A 130 -15.28 8.71 11.52
N PRO A 131 -15.57 8.81 12.84
CA PRO A 131 -16.86 8.40 13.40
C PRO A 131 -18.03 9.27 12.92
N ASP A 132 -17.73 10.39 12.26
CA ASP A 132 -18.69 11.27 11.60
C ASP A 132 -19.30 10.68 10.32
N LEU A 133 -18.70 9.63 9.75
CA LEU A 133 -19.19 9.00 8.53
C LEU A 133 -20.41 8.12 8.83
N ASP A 134 -21.52 8.43 8.18
CA ASP A 134 -22.70 7.57 8.18
C ASP A 134 -22.57 6.48 7.12
N LEU A 135 -22.39 5.24 7.56
CA LEU A 135 -22.15 4.09 6.70
C LEU A 135 -23.43 3.26 6.54
N ASN A 136 -23.86 3.08 5.29
CA ASN A 136 -25.04 2.27 4.97
C ASN A 136 -24.78 0.74 5.02
N PHE A 137 -23.55 0.31 5.27
CA PHE A 137 -23.18 -1.10 5.44
C PHE A 137 -21.94 -1.25 6.33
N ARG A 138 -21.66 -2.48 6.76
CA ARG A 138 -20.46 -2.84 7.50
C ARG A 138 -19.61 -3.81 6.68
N PHE A 139 -18.29 -3.70 6.78
CA PHE A 139 -17.37 -4.62 6.09
C PHE A 139 -17.46 -6.07 6.59
N GLN A 140 -18.04 -6.29 7.77
CA GLN A 140 -18.29 -7.62 8.35
C GLN A 140 -19.65 -8.21 7.92
N ASP A 141 -20.47 -7.45 7.19
CA ASP A 141 -21.74 -7.96 6.69
C ASP A 141 -21.51 -9.08 5.68
N ASP A 142 -22.42 -10.05 5.66
CA ASP A 142 -22.49 -11.05 4.59
C ASP A 142 -23.06 -10.37 3.32
N LEU A 143 -22.17 -10.08 2.37
CA LEU A 143 -22.47 -9.32 1.15
C LEU A 143 -22.24 -10.17 -0.10
N ASP A 144 -23.11 -10.02 -1.08
CA ASP A 144 -23.06 -10.70 -2.38
C ASP A 144 -22.08 -9.99 -3.34
N VAL A 145 -20.82 -9.83 -2.91
CA VAL A 145 -19.77 -9.15 -3.67
C VAL A 145 -18.46 -9.93 -3.67
N ILE A 146 -17.69 -9.79 -4.74
CA ILE A 146 -16.32 -10.28 -4.82
C ILE A 146 -15.37 -9.16 -4.35
N TRP A 147 -14.54 -9.45 -3.36
CA TRP A 147 -13.54 -8.51 -2.88
C TRP A 147 -12.21 -8.69 -3.60
N VAL A 148 -11.73 -7.64 -4.25
CA VAL A 148 -10.35 -7.53 -4.74
C VAL A 148 -9.56 -6.74 -3.68
N GLY A 149 -8.76 -7.47 -2.91
CA GLY A 149 -8.21 -6.98 -1.65
C GLY A 149 -9.24 -7.09 -0.53
N HIS A 150 -9.47 -8.33 -0.04
CA HIS A 150 -10.48 -8.57 0.99
C HIS A 150 -10.17 -7.72 2.25
N PRO A 151 -11.15 -7.02 2.85
CA PRO A 151 -10.97 -6.17 4.03
C PRO A 151 -10.08 -6.77 5.14
N ASN A 152 -10.30 -8.03 5.49
CA ASN A 152 -9.51 -8.77 6.49
C ASN A 152 -8.01 -8.87 6.19
N TRP A 153 -7.59 -8.74 4.92
CA TRP A 153 -6.17 -8.73 4.57
C TRP A 153 -5.43 -7.57 5.23
N TYR A 154 -6.14 -6.51 5.63
CA TYR A 154 -5.56 -5.30 6.22
C TYR A 154 -4.84 -5.65 7.53
N PHE A 155 -5.44 -6.57 8.28
CA PHE A 155 -4.90 -7.05 9.54
C PHE A 155 -3.93 -8.23 9.34
N ARG A 156 -4.17 -9.09 8.33
CA ARG A 156 -3.37 -10.30 8.10
C ARG A 156 -2.03 -10.06 7.41
N ILE A 157 -1.98 -9.21 6.39
CA ILE A 157 -0.76 -8.85 5.64
C ILE A 157 -0.30 -7.48 6.16
N SER A 158 0.26 -7.51 7.35
CA SER A 158 0.56 -6.31 8.14
C SER A 158 1.84 -6.51 8.95
N LYS A 159 2.14 -5.57 9.85
CA LYS A 159 3.22 -5.69 10.83
C LYS A 159 3.12 -6.98 11.66
N HIS A 160 1.91 -7.50 11.87
CA HIS A 160 1.67 -8.75 12.59
C HIS A 160 2.38 -9.94 11.94
N SER A 161 2.60 -9.92 10.63
CA SER A 161 3.28 -11.01 9.93
C SER A 161 4.79 -11.03 10.18
N LEU A 162 5.40 -9.90 10.55
CA LEU A 162 6.86 -9.74 10.60
C LEU A 162 7.57 -10.71 11.57
N PRO A 163 7.09 -10.93 12.82
CA PRO A 163 7.72 -11.88 13.74
C PRO A 163 7.79 -13.32 13.22
N PHE A 164 6.87 -13.70 12.33
CA PHE A 164 6.82 -15.04 11.74
C PHE A 164 7.77 -15.22 10.55
N LEU A 165 8.28 -14.14 9.96
CA LEU A 165 9.12 -14.19 8.76
C LEU A 165 10.60 -14.27 9.13
N LYS A 166 11.14 -15.50 9.18
CA LYS A 166 12.54 -15.77 9.51
C LYS A 166 13.34 -16.10 8.26
N THR A 167 13.99 -15.09 7.66
CA THR A 167 14.79 -15.23 6.43
C THR A 167 16.07 -14.40 6.54
N ALA A 168 17.03 -14.59 5.63
CA ALA A 168 18.24 -13.79 5.55
C ALA A 168 17.99 -12.29 5.19
N HIS A 169 16.78 -11.96 4.74
CA HIS A 169 16.40 -10.62 4.27
C HIS A 169 15.36 -9.95 5.18
N THR A 170 14.93 -10.58 6.26
CA THR A 170 14.01 -9.98 7.22
C THR A 170 14.79 -9.47 8.42
N SER A 171 14.38 -8.32 8.96
CA SER A 171 14.91 -7.85 10.24
C SER A 171 14.18 -8.57 11.37
N PRO A 172 14.89 -9.03 12.41
CA PRO A 172 14.27 -9.63 13.59
C PRO A 172 13.13 -8.77 14.12
N ALA A 173 11.99 -9.38 14.38
CA ALA A 173 10.82 -8.75 14.94
C ALA A 173 10.20 -9.68 15.98
N PHE A 174 9.66 -9.10 17.04
CA PHE A 174 9.05 -9.81 18.15
C PHE A 174 7.76 -9.10 18.54
N PHE A 175 6.75 -9.83 18.98
CA PHE A 175 5.71 -9.21 19.79
C PHE A 175 6.33 -8.72 21.10
N THR A 176 5.80 -7.62 21.66
CA THR A 176 6.47 -7.00 22.82
C THR A 176 6.44 -7.88 24.07
N ASP A 177 5.42 -8.73 24.22
CA ASP A 177 5.29 -9.76 25.25
C ASP A 177 6.18 -11.00 25.03
N GLU A 178 6.72 -11.16 23.82
CA GLU A 178 7.65 -12.23 23.46
C GLU A 178 9.10 -11.71 23.26
N PHE A 179 9.39 -10.48 23.69
CA PHE A 179 10.69 -9.87 23.47
C PHE A 179 11.80 -10.56 24.31
N PRO A 180 12.89 -11.04 23.70
CA PRO A 180 13.96 -11.74 24.42
C PRO A 180 14.67 -10.84 25.45
N THR A 181 15.03 -11.41 26.60
CA THR A 181 15.66 -10.66 27.70
C THR A 181 17.11 -10.26 27.43
N ASP A 182 17.80 -11.01 26.57
CA ASP A 182 19.18 -10.79 26.12
C ASP A 182 19.29 -9.71 25.03
N GLU A 183 18.18 -9.33 24.40
CA GLU A 183 18.14 -8.27 23.41
C GLU A 183 18.20 -6.87 24.04
N LYS A 184 18.94 -5.98 23.39
CA LYS A 184 19.06 -4.57 23.78
C LYS A 184 17.98 -3.75 23.10
N ILE A 185 17.06 -3.20 23.87
CA ILE A 185 15.90 -2.46 23.35
C ILE A 185 16.29 -1.29 22.43
N ASP A 186 17.42 -0.64 22.68
CA ASP A 186 17.94 0.49 21.91
C ASP A 186 18.18 0.16 20.43
N ASN A 187 18.34 -1.13 20.11
CA ASN A 187 18.50 -1.63 18.75
C ASN A 187 17.16 -1.81 18.02
N TYR A 188 16.03 -1.56 18.66
CA TYR A 188 14.70 -1.84 18.14
C TYR A 188 13.88 -0.56 18.00
N VAL A 189 12.90 -0.61 17.10
CA VAL A 189 11.81 0.36 17.00
C VAL A 189 10.53 -0.31 17.45
N LEU A 190 9.74 0.39 18.24
CA LEU A 190 8.43 -0.07 18.71
C LEU A 190 7.36 0.38 17.71
N LYS A 191 6.57 -0.56 17.22
CA LYS A 191 5.52 -0.30 16.23
C LYS A 191 4.17 -0.85 16.71
N PRO A 192 3.11 -0.04 16.70
CA PRO A 192 1.75 -0.53 16.90
C PRO A 192 1.30 -1.37 15.70
N LEU A 193 0.57 -2.46 15.94
CA LEU A 193 0.05 -3.33 14.87
C LEU A 193 -1.07 -2.65 14.08
N TYR A 194 -1.97 -1.96 14.78
CA TYR A 194 -3.15 -1.30 14.21
C TYR A 194 -2.92 0.17 13.89
N SER A 195 -1.70 0.52 13.47
CA SER A 195 -1.38 1.87 13.00
C SER A 195 -0.44 1.86 11.78
N PHE A 196 -0.76 2.66 10.78
CA PHE A 196 -0.11 2.70 9.46
C PHE A 196 0.46 4.09 9.11
N ALA A 197 1.21 4.16 8.00
CA ALA A 197 1.92 5.36 7.55
C ALA A 197 2.93 5.97 8.55
N GLY A 198 3.46 5.16 9.47
CA GLY A 198 4.45 5.59 10.46
C GLY A 198 3.84 6.25 11.71
N LEU A 199 2.52 6.30 11.82
CA LEU A 199 1.84 6.80 13.03
C LEU A 199 2.13 5.88 14.22
N GLY A 200 2.41 6.48 15.38
CA GLY A 200 2.67 5.75 16.62
C GLY A 200 3.98 4.96 16.66
N VAL A 201 4.83 5.05 15.63
CA VAL A 201 6.16 4.41 15.62
C VAL A 201 7.08 5.16 16.57
N ASP A 202 7.61 4.46 17.56
CA ASP A 202 8.64 4.97 18.46
C ASP A 202 10.01 4.43 18.02
N MET A 203 10.87 5.34 17.57
CA MET A 203 12.19 5.03 17.04
C MET A 203 13.21 4.73 18.15
N GLU A 204 12.96 5.16 19.38
CA GLU A 204 13.89 5.03 20.51
C GLU A 204 13.10 4.60 21.76
N PRO A 205 12.47 3.41 21.73
CA PRO A 205 11.66 2.93 22.83
C PRO A 205 12.55 2.63 24.05
N ARG A 206 12.04 2.99 25.23
CA ARG A 206 12.65 2.63 26.52
C ARG A 206 11.98 1.41 27.11
N ARG A 207 12.72 0.61 27.90
CA ARG A 207 12.20 -0.63 28.52
C ARG A 207 10.95 -0.33 29.33
N GLU A 208 10.97 0.72 30.15
CA GLU A 208 9.85 1.10 31.02
C GLU A 208 8.57 1.32 30.23
N LYS A 209 8.66 1.97 29.07
CA LYS A 209 7.51 2.22 28.19
C LYS A 209 6.94 0.93 27.61
N VAL A 210 7.79 -0.01 27.21
CA VAL A 210 7.34 -1.29 26.65
C VAL A 210 6.66 -2.14 27.71
N PHE A 211 7.22 -2.17 28.93
CA PHE A 211 6.61 -2.89 30.05
C PHE A 211 5.32 -2.23 30.58
N SER A 212 5.12 -0.94 30.32
CA SER A 212 3.91 -0.21 30.73
C SER A 212 2.80 -0.20 29.67
N LEU A 213 2.96 -0.92 28.55
CA LEU A 213 1.92 -1.00 27.52
C LEU A 213 0.71 -1.77 28.07
N GLU A 214 -0.50 -1.20 27.96
CA GLU A 214 -1.73 -1.87 28.41
C GLU A 214 -2.02 -3.17 27.64
N LYS A 215 -1.62 -3.23 26.36
CA LYS A 215 -1.86 -4.36 25.46
C LYS A 215 -0.61 -4.73 24.68
N PRO A 216 0.37 -5.40 25.28
CA PRO A 216 1.67 -5.66 24.65
C PRO A 216 1.58 -6.49 23.35
N HIS A 217 0.64 -7.42 23.25
CA HIS A 217 0.40 -8.22 22.04
C HIS A 217 -0.07 -7.40 20.82
N GLU A 218 -0.53 -6.15 21.01
CA GLU A 218 -0.91 -5.24 19.92
C GLU A 218 0.29 -4.43 19.38
N TRP A 219 1.51 -4.75 19.82
CA TRP A 219 2.75 -4.05 19.46
C TRP A 219 3.86 -5.03 19.09
N ILE A 220 4.75 -4.58 18.20
CA ILE A 220 5.98 -5.31 17.88
C ILE A 220 7.22 -4.46 18.12
N LEU A 221 8.31 -5.10 18.49
CA LEU A 221 9.66 -4.56 18.44
C LEU A 221 10.35 -5.12 17.19
N GLN A 222 10.73 -4.25 16.27
CA GLN A 222 11.50 -4.64 15.08
C GLN A 222 12.90 -4.04 15.14
N LYS A 223 13.92 -4.86 14.86
CA LYS A 223 15.31 -4.41 14.85
C LYS A 223 15.48 -3.27 13.84
N LYS A 224 16.13 -2.19 14.27
CA LYS A 224 16.44 -1.00 13.46
C LYS A 224 17.14 -1.43 12.18
N VAL A 225 16.69 -0.87 11.07
CA VAL A 225 17.35 -1.00 9.77
C VAL A 225 17.99 0.32 9.43
N GLU A 226 19.28 0.28 9.15
CA GLU A 226 19.99 1.42 8.62
C GLU A 226 19.75 1.50 7.10
N TYR A 227 19.12 2.59 6.67
CA TYR A 227 18.93 2.88 5.26
C TYR A 227 20.20 3.47 4.67
N ALA A 228 20.69 2.87 3.59
CA ALA A 228 21.83 3.41 2.86
C ALA A 228 21.47 4.78 2.22
N SER A 229 22.27 5.80 2.49
CA SER A 229 22.21 7.11 1.83
C SER A 229 23.08 7.08 0.57
N PHE A 230 22.52 6.69 -0.57
CA PHE A 230 23.31 6.44 -1.79
C PHE A 230 22.83 7.20 -3.03
N VAL A 231 21.64 7.81 -3.01
CA VAL A 231 21.12 8.55 -4.17
C VAL A 231 21.70 9.96 -4.14
N PRO A 232 22.59 10.34 -5.09
CA PRO A 232 23.17 11.68 -5.10
C PRO A 232 22.10 12.72 -5.40
N THR A 233 22.18 13.86 -4.72
CA THR A 233 21.31 15.01 -4.96
C THR A 233 22.12 16.21 -5.45
N PRO A 234 21.55 17.08 -6.29
CA PRO A 234 22.23 18.30 -6.76
C PRO A 234 22.70 19.28 -5.68
N ASP A 235 22.16 19.20 -4.46
CA ASP A 235 22.62 19.98 -3.31
C ASP A 235 23.86 19.38 -2.61
N GLY A 236 24.44 18.29 -3.15
CA GLY A 236 25.64 17.63 -2.61
C GLY A 236 25.36 16.62 -1.49
N SER A 237 24.12 16.53 -1.00
CA SER A 237 23.72 15.51 -0.04
C SER A 237 23.42 14.16 -0.73
N ARG A 238 23.02 13.15 0.05
CA ARG A 238 22.58 11.85 -0.47
C ARG A 238 21.25 11.46 0.16
N SER A 239 20.26 11.20 -0.68
CA SER A 239 18.97 10.66 -0.27
C SER A 239 19.06 9.16 0.00
N LYS A 240 18.27 8.72 0.97
CA LYS A 240 17.98 7.30 1.22
C LYS A 240 16.86 6.87 0.29
N ALA A 241 16.85 5.60 -0.10
CA ALA A 241 15.79 5.01 -0.89
C ALA A 241 15.20 3.77 -0.22
N GLU A 242 13.88 3.68 -0.24
CA GLU A 242 13.13 2.46 0.03
C GLU A 242 12.45 2.03 -1.28
N ILE A 243 12.52 0.74 -1.60
CA ILE A 243 11.86 0.17 -2.77
C ILE A 243 10.71 -0.71 -2.27
N ARG A 244 9.49 -0.37 -2.67
CA ARG A 244 8.33 -1.22 -2.47
C ARG A 244 8.16 -2.11 -3.69
N MET A 245 8.16 -3.41 -3.45
CA MET A 245 7.88 -4.41 -4.47
C MET A 245 6.36 -4.59 -4.54
N MET A 246 5.78 -4.41 -5.73
CA MET A 246 4.33 -4.39 -5.90
C MET A 246 3.85 -5.69 -6.53
N PHE A 247 2.92 -6.37 -5.87
CA PHE A 247 2.43 -7.69 -6.26
C PHE A 247 0.96 -7.64 -6.65
N VAL A 248 0.62 -8.36 -7.71
CA VAL A 248 -0.77 -8.64 -8.08
C VAL A 248 -1.02 -10.11 -7.84
N TRP A 249 -2.11 -10.43 -7.13
CA TRP A 249 -2.49 -11.80 -6.84
C TRP A 249 -3.80 -12.13 -7.56
N PRO A 250 -3.75 -12.74 -8.75
CA PRO A 250 -4.94 -13.18 -9.46
C PRO A 250 -5.61 -14.35 -8.74
N GLU A 251 -6.93 -14.46 -8.89
CA GLU A 251 -7.71 -15.57 -8.35
C GLU A 251 -7.18 -16.91 -8.89
N ASN A 252 -7.07 -17.91 -8.00
CA ASN A 252 -6.52 -19.24 -8.29
C ASN A 252 -5.08 -19.25 -8.84
N GLY A 253 -4.32 -18.17 -8.65
CA GLY A 253 -2.91 -18.09 -9.04
C GLY A 253 -1.99 -17.79 -7.86
N GLU A 254 -0.72 -17.53 -8.19
CA GLU A 254 0.30 -17.11 -7.23
C GLU A 254 0.51 -15.58 -7.28
N PRO A 255 1.00 -14.95 -6.20
CA PRO A 255 1.40 -13.54 -6.22
C PRO A 255 2.48 -13.27 -7.27
N VAL A 256 2.18 -12.37 -8.22
CA VAL A 256 3.10 -11.96 -9.29
C VAL A 256 3.71 -10.62 -8.94
N LEU A 257 5.04 -10.53 -8.89
CA LEU A 257 5.75 -9.26 -8.79
C LEU A 257 5.62 -8.50 -10.12
N VAL A 258 4.95 -7.34 -10.12
CA VAL A 258 4.61 -6.64 -11.36
C VAL A 258 5.36 -5.32 -11.55
N ASN A 259 5.69 -4.62 -10.47
CA ASN A 259 6.30 -3.29 -10.53
C ASN A 259 6.99 -2.93 -9.21
N ASN A 260 7.61 -1.76 -9.16
CA ASN A 260 8.19 -1.19 -7.95
C ASN A 260 7.79 0.26 -7.73
N LEU A 261 7.76 0.70 -6.47
CA LEU A 261 7.68 2.10 -6.09
C LEU A 261 8.93 2.48 -5.28
N VAL A 262 9.68 3.46 -5.77
CA VAL A 262 10.79 4.05 -5.03
C VAL A 262 10.27 5.18 -4.19
N ARG A 263 10.62 5.19 -2.90
CA ARG A 263 10.41 6.31 -1.99
C ARG A 263 11.75 6.84 -1.53
N MET A 264 12.01 8.12 -1.79
CA MET A 264 13.24 8.80 -1.40
C MET A 264 12.99 9.75 -0.23
N SER A 265 13.93 9.80 0.69
CA SER A 265 13.89 10.73 1.82
C SER A 265 15.29 11.01 2.36
N GLN A 266 15.47 12.22 2.89
CA GLN A 266 16.66 12.64 3.64
C GLN A 266 16.39 12.65 5.16
N GLY A 267 15.24 12.15 5.61
CA GLY A 267 14.83 12.08 7.02
C GLY A 267 15.26 10.80 7.74
N LYS A 268 15.04 10.78 9.07
CA LYS A 268 15.12 9.55 9.87
C LYS A 268 13.95 8.60 9.58
N MET A 269 12.77 9.12 9.24
CA MET A 269 11.58 8.35 8.88
C MET A 269 11.22 8.50 7.39
N MET A 270 10.81 7.39 6.78
CA MET A 270 10.27 7.34 5.42
C MET A 270 8.77 7.65 5.45
N GLY A 271 8.32 8.67 4.73
CA GLY A 271 6.90 9.03 4.64
C GLY A 271 6.65 10.45 4.14
N VAL A 272 5.50 10.66 3.47
CA VAL A 272 5.16 11.94 2.84
C VAL A 272 4.96 13.05 3.88
N ASP A 273 4.39 12.72 5.04
CA ASP A 273 4.08 13.71 6.07
C ASP A 273 5.32 14.20 6.85
N PHE A 274 6.43 13.46 6.82
CA PHE A 274 7.67 13.78 7.56
C PHE A 274 8.73 14.52 6.74
N ASN A 275 8.48 14.81 5.45
CA ASN A 275 9.47 15.34 4.52
C ASN A 275 9.00 16.57 3.73
N LYS A 276 7.98 17.30 4.20
CA LYS A 276 7.36 18.41 3.45
C LYS A 276 8.32 19.56 3.11
N ASP A 277 9.32 19.81 3.95
CA ASP A 277 10.26 20.93 3.80
C ASP A 277 11.62 20.52 3.20
N LYS A 278 11.72 19.31 2.62
CA LYS A 278 12.98 18.78 2.08
C LYS A 278 12.92 18.68 0.56
N THR A 279 14.02 19.01 -0.10
CA THR A 279 14.22 18.83 -1.54
C THR A 279 14.73 17.41 -1.84
N TRP A 280 14.55 16.93 -3.07
CA TRP A 280 15.05 15.61 -3.52
C TRP A 280 14.53 14.42 -2.67
N VAL A 281 13.31 14.59 -2.16
CA VAL A 281 12.49 13.58 -1.51
C VAL A 281 11.23 13.36 -2.36
N GLY A 282 10.60 12.19 -2.26
CA GLY A 282 9.38 11.93 -3.03
C GLY A 282 9.22 10.48 -3.44
N SER A 283 8.31 10.23 -4.39
CA SER A 283 8.07 8.91 -4.94
C SER A 283 8.40 8.87 -6.44
N SER A 284 8.97 7.76 -6.91
CA SER A 284 9.33 7.52 -8.31
C SER A 284 9.25 6.02 -8.62
N ILE A 285 9.66 5.62 -9.81
CA ILE A 285 9.89 4.22 -10.22
C ILE A 285 11.39 3.99 -10.41
N ALA A 286 11.87 2.80 -10.06
CA ALA A 286 13.21 2.33 -10.43
C ALA A 286 13.11 1.65 -11.79
N LEU A 287 13.93 2.10 -12.73
CA LEU A 287 14.11 1.47 -14.02
C LEU A 287 15.33 0.56 -13.97
N HIS A 288 15.23 -0.61 -14.58
CA HIS A 288 16.31 -1.56 -14.73
C HIS A 288 16.28 -2.19 -16.12
N GLU A 289 17.42 -2.72 -16.54
CA GLU A 289 17.53 -3.51 -17.76
C GLU A 289 16.71 -4.82 -17.62
N THR A 290 16.04 -5.24 -18.70
CA THR A 290 15.37 -6.54 -18.83
C THR A 290 16.30 -7.63 -19.29
#